data_AF-A0A6A4VD54-F1
#
_entry.id   AF-A0A6A4VD54-F1
#
_cell.length_a   1.000
_cell.length_b   1.000
_cell.length_c   1.000
_cell.angle_alpha   90.00
_cell.angle_beta   90.00
_cell.angle_gamma   90.00
#
_symmetry.space_group_name_H-M   'P 1'
#
loop_
_entity.id
_entity.type
_entity.pdbx_description
1 polymer ?
#
loop_
_entity_poly.entity_id
_entity_poly.type
_entity_poly.pdbx_seq_one_letter_code
_entity_poly.pdbx_strand_id
1 'polypeptide(L)'
;MAYKGTCSHGSACDHTCFNLHDGTYECDCRPGYVLNDNGYTCDPVVTAAPSPVEHTTASPASRAAPQSLRERLNTTDDVPTGCDLACVAGQCVTEEGAAAGGPTQRCACPLGVGGDLCQTAVEVHSPRFTGSSVVQFAPPVEAHTDMRLTLELRPEDWDGVVLLSGETDSLTGDFMAVVLTGGFVEFRFDCGSGLGVVRSREPVSLDRWNRLTIIRTRSFVWMQLNNGQHTEGMSQIRPVAGRLRLVWYF
;
A
#
# COMPACT_ATOMS: atom_id res chain seq x y z
N MET A 1 -14.16 18.00 13.41
CA MET A 1 -14.27 18.06 14.89
C MET A 1 -15.69 17.64 15.27
N ALA A 2 -15.88 16.86 16.33
CA ALA A 2 -17.21 16.36 16.72
C ALA A 2 -17.88 17.27 17.77
N TYR A 3 -19.16 17.63 17.56
CA TYR A 3 -19.93 18.52 18.41
C TYR A 3 -21.05 17.75 19.13
N LYS A 4 -21.33 18.09 20.40
CA LYS A 4 -22.42 17.43 21.14
C LYS A 4 -23.79 17.76 20.54
N GLY A 5 -24.63 16.74 20.37
CA GLY A 5 -26.00 16.87 19.91
C GLY A 5 -26.29 16.02 18.69
N THR A 6 -27.40 16.29 18.03
CA THR A 6 -27.81 15.56 16.83
C THR A 6 -28.19 16.52 15.70
N CYS A 7 -27.99 16.09 14.45
CA CYS A 7 -28.45 16.73 13.22
C CYS A 7 -29.98 16.82 13.22
N SER A 8 -30.46 17.86 13.87
CA SER A 8 -31.85 18.28 13.95
C SER A 8 -31.89 19.79 13.63
N HIS A 9 -33.10 20.38 13.51
CA HIS A 9 -33.28 21.78 13.10
C HIS A 9 -32.59 22.73 14.11
N GLY A 10 -31.32 23.07 13.85
CA GLY A 10 -30.43 23.77 14.79
C GLY A 10 -28.94 23.38 14.73
N SER A 11 -28.52 22.44 13.87
CA SER A 11 -27.09 22.13 13.69
C SER A 11 -26.32 23.34 13.16
N ALA A 12 -25.10 23.57 13.66
CA ALA A 12 -24.24 24.69 13.23
C ALA A 12 -23.61 24.52 11.84
N CYS A 13 -23.80 23.37 11.19
CA CYS A 13 -23.20 23.05 9.89
C CYS A 13 -23.77 23.88 8.73
N ASP A 14 -22.90 24.45 7.91
CA ASP A 14 -23.29 25.22 6.72
C ASP A 14 -23.98 24.36 5.65
N HIS A 15 -23.47 23.15 5.41
CA HIS A 15 -23.88 22.33 4.27
C HIS A 15 -24.49 20.99 4.68
N THR A 16 -23.67 20.09 5.22
CA THR A 16 -24.07 18.71 5.53
C THR A 16 -23.74 18.42 6.98
N CYS A 17 -24.63 17.67 7.66
CA CYS A 17 -24.48 17.29 9.06
C CYS A 17 -24.66 15.77 9.18
N PHE A 18 -23.76 15.11 9.91
CA PHE A 18 -23.82 13.67 10.16
C PHE A 18 -23.83 13.35 11.65
N ASN A 19 -24.83 12.57 12.08
CA ASN A 19 -24.92 12.06 13.45
C ASN A 19 -23.91 10.94 13.68
N LEU A 20 -23.16 11.04 14.76
CA LEU A 20 -22.25 10.02 15.25
C LEU A 20 -22.92 9.20 16.37
N HIS A 21 -22.50 7.95 16.49
CA HIS A 21 -23.10 6.92 17.36
C HIS A 21 -22.95 7.20 18.87
N ASP A 22 -22.19 8.21 19.25
CA ASP A 22 -21.92 8.64 20.63
C ASP A 22 -22.78 9.85 21.06
N GLY A 23 -23.77 10.23 20.26
CA GLY A 23 -24.61 11.41 20.52
C GLY A 23 -23.91 12.73 20.20
N THR A 24 -22.92 12.69 19.32
CA THR A 24 -22.29 13.86 18.71
C THR A 24 -22.61 13.94 17.22
N TYR A 25 -22.27 15.04 16.56
CA TYR A 25 -22.41 15.22 15.12
C TYR A 25 -21.21 15.97 14.53
N GLU A 26 -20.97 15.77 13.24
CA GLU A 26 -19.91 16.45 12.48
C GLU A 26 -20.47 17.07 11.19
N CYS A 27 -19.82 18.16 10.76
CA CYS A 27 -20.19 18.91 9.57
C CYS A 27 -19.31 18.53 8.38
N ASP A 28 -19.87 18.62 7.17
CA ASP A 28 -19.16 18.37 5.92
C ASP A 28 -19.67 19.29 4.81
N CYS A 29 -18.87 19.47 3.76
CA CYS A 29 -19.11 20.40 2.66
C CYS A 29 -19.51 19.70 1.37
N ARG A 30 -20.38 20.36 0.59
CA ARG A 30 -20.76 19.88 -0.75
C ARG A 30 -19.58 19.99 -1.73
N PRO A 31 -19.56 19.19 -2.82
CA PRO A 31 -18.52 19.26 -3.82
C PRO A 31 -18.27 20.69 -4.33
N GLY A 32 -17.00 21.08 -4.41
CA GLY A 32 -16.59 22.45 -4.74
C GLY A 32 -16.45 23.37 -3.52
N TYR A 33 -16.55 22.85 -2.30
CA TYR A 33 -16.31 23.57 -1.05
C TYR A 33 -15.45 22.73 -0.10
N VAL A 34 -14.65 23.38 0.75
CA VAL A 34 -13.79 22.77 1.78
C VAL A 34 -14.23 23.25 3.16
N LEU A 35 -14.22 22.35 4.14
CA LEU A 35 -14.58 22.65 5.52
C LEU A 35 -13.48 23.52 6.15
N ASN A 36 -13.90 24.69 6.62
CA ASN A 36 -13.03 25.64 7.31
C ASN A 36 -12.54 25.05 8.63
N ASP A 37 -11.41 25.55 9.14
CA ASP A 37 -10.80 25.13 10.41
C ASP A 37 -11.74 25.27 11.62
N ASN A 38 -12.76 26.14 11.53
CA ASN A 38 -13.79 26.25 12.56
C ASN A 38 -14.69 24.99 12.69
N GLY A 39 -14.64 24.09 11.71
CA GLY A 39 -15.29 22.77 11.71
C GLY A 39 -16.79 22.79 11.38
N TYR A 40 -17.34 23.91 10.91
CA TYR A 40 -18.76 24.00 10.52
C TYR A 40 -19.06 24.91 9.31
N THR A 41 -18.15 25.78 8.88
CA THR A 41 -18.31 26.67 7.71
C THR A 41 -17.65 26.09 6.46
N CYS A 42 -18.23 26.33 5.28
CA CYS A 42 -17.74 25.78 4.01
C CYS A 42 -17.27 26.86 3.02
N ASP A 43 -16.00 26.81 2.62
CA ASP A 43 -15.38 27.78 1.70
C ASP A 43 -15.25 27.20 0.26
N PRO A 44 -15.54 27.97 -0.81
CA PRO A 44 -15.49 27.46 -2.17
C PRO A 44 -14.06 27.17 -2.66
N VAL A 45 -13.90 26.03 -3.34
CA VAL A 45 -12.63 25.61 -3.97
C VAL A 45 -12.54 26.21 -5.37
N VAL A 46 -11.67 27.19 -5.54
CA VAL A 46 -11.38 27.79 -6.86
C VAL A 46 -10.35 26.94 -7.58
N THR A 47 -10.76 26.09 -8.52
CA THR A 47 -9.82 25.35 -9.40
C THR A 47 -10.15 25.56 -10.87
N ALA A 48 -9.15 26.06 -11.61
CA ALA A 48 -9.10 26.06 -13.07
C ALA A 48 -8.92 24.64 -13.61
N ALA A 49 -9.59 24.34 -14.73
CA ALA A 49 -9.71 23.02 -15.33
C ALA A 49 -8.47 22.57 -16.14
N PRO A 50 -8.18 21.25 -16.23
CA PRO A 50 -7.31 20.70 -17.28
C PRO A 50 -8.07 19.96 -18.39
N SER A 51 -7.50 19.99 -19.59
CA SER A 51 -7.97 19.42 -20.87
C SER A 51 -7.64 17.91 -21.04
N PRO A 52 -8.25 17.22 -22.04
CA PRO A 52 -8.16 15.75 -22.19
C PRO A 52 -7.03 15.28 -23.12
N VAL A 53 -6.56 14.04 -22.95
CA VAL A 53 -5.61 13.35 -23.85
C VAL A 53 -6.16 11.97 -24.27
N GLU A 54 -6.12 11.69 -25.57
CA GLU A 54 -6.58 10.47 -26.24
C GLU A 54 -5.55 9.31 -26.19
N HIS A 55 -6.07 8.08 -26.24
CA HIS A 55 -5.30 6.83 -26.33
C HIS A 55 -5.36 6.23 -27.73
N THR A 56 -4.24 5.72 -28.26
CA THR A 56 -4.19 4.89 -29.46
C THR A 56 -3.57 3.52 -29.14
N THR A 57 -4.25 2.46 -29.57
CA THR A 57 -3.91 1.04 -29.38
C THR A 57 -3.28 0.46 -30.65
N ALA A 58 -2.37 -0.52 -30.51
CA ALA A 58 -2.11 -1.54 -31.55
C ALA A 58 -1.33 -2.77 -31.03
N SER A 59 -1.79 -3.95 -31.43
CA SER A 59 -1.10 -5.26 -31.54
C SER A 59 -1.73 -5.97 -32.77
N PRO A 60 -1.09 -6.92 -33.51
CA PRO A 60 -0.94 -8.32 -33.04
C PRO A 60 0.22 -9.20 -33.61
N ALA A 61 0.55 -10.24 -32.81
CA ALA A 61 0.86 -11.67 -33.10
C ALA A 61 1.87 -12.18 -34.18
N SER A 62 2.68 -13.20 -33.81
CA SER A 62 2.90 -14.43 -34.63
C SER A 62 3.47 -15.64 -33.82
N ARG A 63 3.18 -16.87 -34.31
CA ARG A 63 3.45 -18.26 -33.81
C ARG A 63 4.93 -18.68 -34.01
N ALA A 64 5.53 -19.83 -33.61
CA ALA A 64 5.11 -21.21 -33.25
C ALA A 64 6.27 -21.96 -32.52
N ALA A 65 6.01 -23.12 -31.90
CA ALA A 65 7.00 -24.11 -31.42
C ALA A 65 7.30 -25.20 -32.49
N PRO A 66 8.39 -26.03 -32.42
CA PRO A 66 8.35 -27.26 -31.59
C PRO A 66 9.71 -27.89 -31.09
N GLN A 67 9.56 -28.76 -30.08
CA GLN A 67 10.16 -30.10 -29.83
C GLN A 67 11.66 -30.36 -29.50
N SER A 68 11.86 -30.78 -28.23
CA SER A 68 12.62 -31.91 -27.65
C SER A 68 13.92 -32.43 -28.28
N LEU A 69 14.98 -32.47 -27.46
CA LEU A 69 15.97 -33.55 -27.42
C LEU A 69 16.43 -33.77 -25.96
N ARG A 70 15.90 -34.82 -25.34
CA ARG A 70 16.51 -35.48 -24.18
C ARG A 70 17.59 -36.40 -24.74
N GLU A 71 18.83 -36.21 -24.31
CA GLU A 71 19.75 -37.25 -23.86
C GLU A 71 21.07 -36.56 -23.46
N ARG A 72 21.71 -37.07 -22.39
CA ARG A 72 23.04 -36.77 -21.82
C ARG A 72 23.03 -36.18 -20.42
N LEU A 73 22.46 -36.94 -19.48
CA LEU A 73 23.05 -37.06 -18.14
C LEU A 73 24.18 -38.09 -18.22
N ASN A 74 25.43 -37.67 -17.96
CA ASN A 74 26.38 -38.45 -17.15
C ASN A 74 27.65 -37.63 -16.91
N THR A 75 27.63 -36.81 -15.88
CA THR A 75 28.80 -36.52 -15.05
C THR A 75 28.28 -36.44 -13.63
N THR A 76 28.42 -37.53 -12.88
CA THR A 76 28.40 -37.52 -11.43
C THR A 76 29.64 -36.78 -10.96
N ASP A 77 29.60 -35.45 -11.02
CA ASP A 77 30.40 -34.62 -10.14
C ASP A 77 29.46 -34.24 -9.00
N ASP A 78 29.84 -34.60 -7.78
CA ASP A 78 29.17 -34.19 -6.55
C ASP A 78 29.06 -32.65 -6.53
N VAL A 79 27.95 -32.13 -7.06
CA VAL A 79 27.57 -30.74 -6.89
C VAL A 79 27.30 -30.58 -5.41
N PRO A 80 28.04 -29.72 -4.67
CA PRO A 80 27.78 -29.51 -3.26
C PRO A 80 26.34 -29.02 -3.12
N THR A 81 25.46 -29.89 -2.64
CA THR A 81 24.03 -29.60 -2.38
C THR A 81 23.89 -28.80 -1.09
N GLY A 82 24.77 -27.81 -0.89
CA GLY A 82 24.98 -27.13 0.37
C GLY A 82 25.61 -25.77 0.18
N CYS A 83 25.44 -24.92 1.18
CA CYS A 83 26.02 -23.60 1.23
C CYS A 83 27.23 -23.65 2.18
N ASP A 84 28.42 -23.33 1.67
CA ASP A 84 29.72 -23.54 2.33
C ASP A 84 30.24 -22.27 3.03
N LEU A 85 29.56 -21.13 2.92
CA LEU A 85 29.98 -19.90 3.61
C LEU A 85 29.70 -19.97 5.11
N ALA A 86 30.74 -19.70 5.90
CA ALA A 86 30.66 -19.55 7.35
C ALA A 86 30.16 -18.15 7.73
N CYS A 87 28.87 -17.91 7.59
CA CYS A 87 28.22 -16.67 8.02
C CYS A 87 28.27 -16.56 9.56
N VAL A 88 28.79 -15.46 10.10
CA VAL A 88 28.98 -15.27 11.55
C VAL A 88 27.63 -15.14 12.27
N ALA A 89 26.78 -14.22 11.79
CA ALA A 89 25.47 -13.93 12.38
C ALA A 89 24.30 -14.14 11.40
N GLY A 90 24.56 -14.65 10.20
CA GLY A 90 23.58 -14.77 9.11
C GLY A 90 23.40 -16.20 8.61
N GLN A 91 22.52 -16.38 7.62
CA GLN A 91 22.27 -17.67 6.97
C GLN A 91 22.93 -17.70 5.59
N CYS A 92 23.62 -18.79 5.28
CA CYS A 92 24.16 -19.00 3.95
C CYS A 92 23.01 -19.35 2.98
N VAL A 93 22.90 -18.60 1.89
CA VAL A 93 21.89 -18.81 0.84
C VAL A 93 22.56 -19.01 -0.51
N THR A 94 22.03 -19.94 -1.29
CA THR A 94 22.50 -20.26 -2.63
C THR A 94 21.52 -19.67 -3.64
N GLU A 95 22.01 -18.84 -4.56
CA GLU A 95 21.24 -18.29 -5.67
C GLU A 95 21.56 -19.00 -6.98
N GLU A 96 20.52 -19.30 -7.77
CA GLU A 96 20.66 -19.89 -9.09
C GLU A 96 21.09 -18.82 -10.11
N GLY A 97 22.37 -18.82 -10.48
CA GLY A 97 22.94 -17.90 -11.46
C GLY A 97 22.61 -18.29 -12.90
N ALA A 98 21.72 -17.54 -13.53
CA ALA A 98 21.42 -17.59 -14.96
C ALA A 98 22.55 -16.97 -15.81
N ALA A 99 23.72 -17.63 -15.90
CA ALA A 99 24.70 -17.55 -17.00
C ALA A 99 25.98 -18.31 -16.62
N ALA A 100 26.17 -19.52 -17.15
CA ALA A 100 27.45 -20.22 -17.33
C ALA A 100 28.46 -20.31 -16.16
N GLY A 101 28.05 -20.11 -14.89
CA GLY A 101 28.98 -19.98 -13.75
C GLY A 101 28.62 -20.74 -12.47
N GLY A 102 27.58 -21.59 -12.49
CA GLY A 102 27.15 -22.35 -11.30
C GLY A 102 26.40 -21.51 -10.25
N PRO A 103 25.99 -22.14 -9.13
CA PRO A 103 25.24 -21.46 -8.07
C PRO A 103 26.12 -20.46 -7.30
N THR A 104 25.66 -19.22 -7.13
CA THR A 104 26.35 -18.19 -6.34
C THR A 104 25.87 -18.23 -4.89
N GLN A 105 26.76 -18.46 -3.94
CA GLN A 105 26.43 -18.45 -2.51
C GLN A 105 26.70 -17.07 -1.89
N ARG A 106 25.86 -16.65 -0.92
CA ARG A 106 26.07 -15.43 -0.12
C ARG A 106 25.53 -15.60 1.31
N CYS A 107 25.91 -14.71 2.21
CA CYS A 107 25.28 -14.62 3.54
C CYS A 107 24.09 -13.65 3.53
N ALA A 108 22.93 -14.13 3.96
CA ALA A 108 21.77 -13.30 4.30
C ALA A 108 21.93 -12.78 5.74
N CYS A 109 22.34 -11.51 5.85
CA CYS A 109 22.62 -10.88 7.14
C CYS A 109 21.35 -10.32 7.79
N PRO A 110 21.11 -10.59 9.08
CA PRO A 110 20.00 -9.97 9.81
C PRO A 110 20.24 -8.47 10.00
N LEU A 111 19.17 -7.74 10.33
CA LEU A 111 19.25 -6.30 10.60
C LEU A 111 20.23 -6.02 11.74
N GLY A 112 21.13 -5.06 11.54
CA GLY A 112 22.15 -4.66 12.52
C GLY A 112 23.56 -5.21 12.23
N VAL A 113 23.72 -6.10 11.25
CA VAL A 113 25.03 -6.65 10.82
C VAL A 113 25.16 -6.70 9.31
N GLY A 114 26.39 -6.65 8.81
CA GLY A 114 26.71 -6.68 7.38
C GLY A 114 28.15 -7.15 7.10
N GLY A 115 28.57 -7.00 5.85
CA GLY A 115 29.79 -7.61 5.31
C GLY A 115 29.51 -8.99 4.70
N ASP A 116 30.46 -9.50 3.91
CA ASP A 116 30.30 -10.75 3.14
C ASP A 116 29.92 -11.97 4.00
N LEU A 117 30.28 -11.95 5.29
CA LEU A 117 30.01 -13.01 6.27
C LEU A 117 29.18 -12.51 7.48
N CYS A 118 28.53 -11.34 7.38
CA CYS A 118 27.75 -10.74 8.47
C CYS A 118 28.55 -10.48 9.76
N GLN A 119 29.84 -10.17 9.64
CA GLN A 119 30.78 -10.00 10.76
C GLN A 119 30.83 -8.56 11.30
N THR A 120 30.38 -7.59 10.51
CA THR A 120 30.51 -6.17 10.84
C THR A 120 29.19 -5.67 11.43
N ALA A 121 29.23 -5.03 12.60
CA ALA A 121 28.07 -4.33 13.12
C ALA A 121 27.74 -3.12 12.25
N VAL A 122 26.47 -2.96 11.86
CA VAL A 122 25.99 -1.89 10.98
C VAL A 122 24.77 -1.24 11.59
N GLU A 123 24.81 0.08 11.74
CA GLU A 123 23.63 0.88 12.07
C GLU A 123 22.88 1.24 10.77
N VAL A 124 21.63 0.80 10.64
CA VAL A 124 20.84 0.96 9.41
C VAL A 124 19.87 2.12 9.58
N HIS A 125 20.15 3.25 8.93
CA HIS A 125 19.24 4.41 8.90
C HIS A 125 18.27 4.39 7.70
N SER A 126 18.67 3.81 6.57
CA SER A 126 17.87 3.76 5.35
C SER A 126 18.14 2.46 4.60
N PRO A 127 17.37 1.39 4.85
CA PRO A 127 17.58 0.11 4.17
C PRO A 127 17.28 0.24 2.68
N ARG A 128 18.08 -0.42 1.85
CA ARG A 128 17.84 -0.59 0.41
C ARG A 128 17.33 -2.01 0.17
N PHE A 129 16.29 -2.14 -0.64
CA PHE A 129 15.65 -3.41 -0.96
C PHE A 129 15.88 -3.74 -2.44
N THR A 130 16.24 -4.99 -2.75
CA THR A 130 16.64 -5.45 -4.09
C THR A 130 15.74 -6.60 -4.58
N GLY A 131 14.42 -6.50 -4.34
CA GLY A 131 13.42 -7.49 -4.75
C GLY A 131 13.36 -8.77 -3.90
N SER A 132 14.48 -9.20 -3.31
CA SER A 132 14.59 -10.40 -2.46
C SER A 132 14.79 -10.08 -0.96
N SER A 133 14.56 -8.83 -0.57
CA SER A 133 14.81 -8.33 0.79
C SER A 133 13.52 -7.81 1.42
N VAL A 134 13.34 -8.05 2.71
CA VAL A 134 12.16 -7.63 3.48
C VAL A 134 12.58 -7.22 4.89
N VAL A 135 11.82 -6.30 5.49
CA VAL A 135 11.88 -5.99 6.91
C VAL A 135 10.49 -6.18 7.50
N GLN A 136 10.40 -6.82 8.67
CA GLN A 136 9.14 -7.08 9.35
C GLN A 136 9.18 -6.45 10.75
N PHE A 137 8.08 -5.81 11.11
CA PHE A 137 7.89 -5.19 12.42
C PHE A 137 6.68 -5.81 13.09
N ALA A 138 6.68 -5.84 14.42
CA ALA A 138 5.49 -6.20 15.17
C ALA A 138 4.36 -5.18 14.88
N PRO A 139 3.10 -5.63 14.75
CA PRO A 139 1.99 -4.74 14.49
C PRO A 139 1.83 -3.74 15.65
N PRO A 140 1.52 -2.45 15.36
CA PRO A 140 1.27 -1.48 16.40
C PRO A 140 0.06 -1.89 17.26
N VAL A 141 0.18 -1.75 18.57
CA VAL A 141 -0.92 -1.98 19.51
C VAL A 141 -2.00 -0.89 19.26
N GLU A 142 -3.26 -1.29 19.10
CA GLU A 142 -4.45 -0.42 18.96
C GLU A 142 -4.65 0.36 17.63
N ALA A 143 -3.98 0.01 16.53
CA ALA A 143 -4.16 0.69 15.22
C ALA A 143 -5.45 0.31 14.45
N HIS A 144 -6.49 -0.18 15.13
CA HIS A 144 -7.67 -0.76 14.48
C HIS A 144 -8.66 0.29 13.93
N THR A 145 -8.69 1.49 14.53
CA THR A 145 -9.66 2.55 14.18
C THR A 145 -9.02 3.64 13.32
N ASP A 146 -7.88 4.19 13.76
CA ASP A 146 -7.21 5.32 13.12
C ASP A 146 -5.73 5.00 12.93
N MET A 147 -5.17 5.44 11.79
CA MET A 147 -3.77 5.21 11.45
C MET A 147 -3.19 6.45 10.76
N ARG A 148 -1.99 6.84 11.18
CA ARG A 148 -1.15 7.79 10.45
C ARG A 148 0.15 7.11 10.06
N LEU A 149 0.38 6.99 8.75
CA LEU A 149 1.59 6.41 8.20
C LEU A 149 2.33 7.49 7.41
N THR A 150 3.60 7.72 7.74
CA THR A 150 4.49 8.58 6.97
C THR A 150 5.71 7.79 6.56
N LEU A 151 5.95 7.69 5.25
CA LEU A 151 7.05 6.94 4.66
C LEU A 151 7.90 7.86 3.79
N GLU A 152 9.21 7.70 3.85
CA GLU A 152 10.14 8.29 2.88
C GLU A 152 10.74 7.15 2.05
N LEU A 153 10.48 7.17 0.74
CA LEU A 153 10.92 6.14 -0.18
C LEU A 153 11.68 6.75 -1.36
N ARG A 154 12.74 6.06 -1.79
CA ARG A 154 13.52 6.39 -2.98
C ARG A 154 13.42 5.22 -3.97
N PRO A 155 12.35 5.17 -4.78
CA PRO A 155 12.10 4.04 -5.66
C PRO A 155 13.07 4.07 -6.85
N GLU A 156 13.59 2.89 -7.21
CA GLU A 156 14.45 2.67 -8.39
C GLU A 156 13.65 2.04 -9.55
N ASP A 157 12.41 1.60 -9.28
CA ASP A 157 11.48 1.00 -10.24
C ASP A 157 10.08 1.60 -10.08
N TRP A 158 9.29 1.54 -11.14
CA TRP A 158 7.92 2.06 -11.21
C TRP A 158 6.90 1.16 -10.52
N ASP A 159 7.22 -0.12 -10.34
CA ASP A 159 6.35 -1.12 -9.74
C ASP A 159 7.02 -1.77 -8.53
N GLY A 160 6.26 -2.04 -7.48
CA GLY A 160 6.79 -2.68 -6.28
C GLY A 160 5.87 -2.63 -5.07
N VAL A 161 6.14 -3.48 -4.08
CA VAL A 161 5.44 -3.46 -2.79
C VAL A 161 6.27 -2.65 -1.80
N VAL A 162 5.64 -1.65 -1.17
CA VAL A 162 6.29 -0.77 -0.18
C VAL A 162 5.97 -1.20 1.24
N LEU A 163 4.69 -1.51 1.52
CA LEU A 163 4.24 -1.97 2.82
C LEU A 163 3.12 -2.98 2.65
N LEU A 164 3.14 -4.02 3.48
CA LEU A 164 2.09 -5.02 3.56
C LEU A 164 1.82 -5.36 5.03
N SER A 165 0.55 -5.28 5.44
CA SER A 165 0.08 -5.72 6.74
C SER A 165 -1.26 -6.42 6.55
N GLY A 166 -1.40 -7.64 7.05
CA GLY A 166 -2.64 -8.41 6.94
C GLY A 166 -2.85 -9.32 8.13
N GLU A 167 -4.11 -9.70 8.38
CA GLU A 167 -4.48 -10.69 9.40
C GLU A 167 -3.89 -12.08 9.08
N THR A 168 -3.81 -12.41 7.79
CA THR A 168 -3.30 -13.69 7.29
C THR A 168 -2.26 -13.49 6.21
N ASP A 169 -1.35 -14.47 6.07
CA ASP A 169 -0.34 -14.47 5.00
C ASP A 169 -0.95 -14.52 3.59
N SER A 170 -2.18 -15.02 3.47
CA SER A 170 -2.93 -15.06 2.21
C SER A 170 -3.65 -13.75 1.87
N LEU A 171 -3.46 -12.69 2.68
CA LEU A 171 -4.17 -11.41 2.58
C LEU A 171 -5.69 -11.58 2.53
N THR A 172 -6.18 -12.67 3.11
CA THR A 172 -7.60 -12.98 3.21
C THR A 172 -8.09 -12.44 4.55
N GLY A 173 -9.05 -11.51 4.51
CA GLY A 173 -9.51 -10.78 5.70
C GLY A 173 -9.04 -9.33 5.66
N ASP A 174 -8.80 -8.76 6.84
CA ASP A 174 -8.39 -7.36 6.96
C ASP A 174 -6.93 -7.17 6.56
N PHE A 175 -6.66 -6.19 5.70
CA PHE A 175 -5.31 -5.88 5.26
C PHE A 175 -5.15 -4.41 4.89
N MET A 176 -3.90 -3.97 4.85
CA MET A 176 -3.47 -2.68 4.33
C MET A 176 -2.18 -2.89 3.54
N ALA A 177 -2.12 -2.28 2.35
CA ALA A 177 -0.98 -2.37 1.47
C ALA A 177 -0.68 -1.01 0.83
N VAL A 178 0.60 -0.67 0.75
CA VAL A 178 1.11 0.44 -0.07
C VAL A 178 1.89 -0.18 -1.22
N VAL A 179 1.46 0.08 -2.45
CA VAL A 179 2.08 -0.47 -3.66
C VAL A 179 2.37 0.63 -4.66
N LEU A 180 3.43 0.47 -5.43
CA LEU A 180 3.72 1.26 -6.62
C LEU A 180 3.16 0.50 -7.83
N THR A 181 2.41 1.19 -8.68
CA THR A 181 1.86 0.60 -9.91
C THR A 181 1.93 1.61 -11.05
N GLY A 182 2.83 1.36 -12.01
CA GLY A 182 3.16 2.29 -13.09
C GLY A 182 3.64 3.65 -12.60
N GLY A 183 4.34 3.66 -11.46
CA GLY A 183 4.90 4.85 -10.83
C GLY A 183 3.99 5.63 -9.89
N PHE A 184 2.73 5.24 -9.74
CA PHE A 184 1.83 5.88 -8.80
C PHE A 184 1.69 5.04 -7.55
N VAL A 185 1.54 5.72 -6.41
CA VAL A 185 1.30 5.06 -5.14
C VAL A 185 -0.17 4.68 -5.06
N GLU A 186 -0.47 3.45 -4.68
CA GLU A 186 -1.80 3.00 -4.29
C GLU A 186 -1.79 2.52 -2.85
N PHE A 187 -2.68 3.08 -2.04
CA PHE A 187 -3.06 2.54 -0.74
C PHE A 187 -4.31 1.67 -0.91
N ARG A 188 -4.16 0.36 -0.68
CA ARG A 188 -5.23 -0.63 -0.78
C ARG A 188 -5.52 -1.17 0.62
N PHE A 189 -6.78 -1.24 1.01
CA PHE A 189 -7.14 -1.68 2.36
C PHE A 189 -8.50 -2.37 2.40
N ASP A 190 -8.65 -3.35 3.28
CA ASP A 190 -9.92 -3.92 3.69
C ASP A 190 -9.94 -4.01 5.22
N CYS A 191 -11.04 -3.58 5.84
CA CYS A 191 -11.21 -3.49 7.29
C CYS A 191 -12.60 -4.01 7.69
N GLY A 192 -13.00 -5.12 7.08
CA GLY A 192 -14.26 -5.82 7.30
C GLY A 192 -15.43 -5.31 6.44
N SER A 193 -15.26 -4.21 5.72
CA SER A 193 -16.33 -3.60 4.92
C SER A 193 -16.20 -3.86 3.42
N GLY A 194 -15.02 -4.25 2.94
CA GLY A 194 -14.69 -4.46 1.53
C GLY A 194 -13.58 -3.54 1.05
N LEU A 195 -12.91 -3.93 -0.04
CA LEU A 195 -11.74 -3.24 -0.60
C LEU A 195 -11.97 -1.73 -0.86
N GLY A 196 -11.13 -0.90 -0.24
CA GLY A 196 -10.90 0.50 -0.57
C GLY A 196 -9.55 0.67 -1.28
N VAL A 197 -9.49 1.59 -2.25
CA VAL A 197 -8.26 1.94 -2.98
C VAL A 197 -8.17 3.46 -3.11
N VAL A 198 -7.04 4.04 -2.68
CA VAL A 198 -6.70 5.45 -2.90
C VAL A 198 -5.39 5.50 -3.69
N ARG A 199 -5.38 6.21 -4.82
CA ARG A 199 -4.22 6.31 -5.73
C ARG A 199 -3.71 7.73 -5.78
N SER A 200 -2.39 7.94 -5.85
CA SER A 200 -1.80 9.26 -6.00
C SER A 200 -2.16 9.87 -7.36
N ARG A 201 -2.30 11.20 -7.42
CA ARG A 201 -2.50 11.90 -8.71
C ARG A 201 -1.22 12.02 -9.52
N GLU A 202 -0.10 12.18 -8.83
CA GLU A 202 1.22 12.30 -9.42
C GLU A 202 2.01 11.01 -9.22
N PRO A 203 2.91 10.66 -10.17
CA PRO A 203 3.83 9.57 -9.97
C PRO A 203 4.95 9.96 -8.99
N VAL A 204 5.61 8.95 -8.45
CA VAL A 204 6.86 9.11 -7.70
C VAL A 204 7.97 9.63 -8.63
N SER A 205 8.92 10.36 -8.07
CA SER A 205 10.19 10.61 -8.76
C SER A 205 11.14 9.44 -8.52
N LEU A 206 11.49 8.69 -9.57
CA LEU A 206 12.53 7.67 -9.47
C LEU A 206 13.87 8.27 -9.05
N ASP A 207 14.66 7.46 -8.35
CA ASP A 207 16.00 7.80 -7.83
C ASP A 207 16.04 9.05 -6.93
N ARG A 208 14.89 9.54 -6.49
CA ARG A 208 14.75 10.67 -5.58
C ARG A 208 13.87 10.31 -4.40
N TRP A 209 14.10 10.98 -3.29
CA TRP A 209 13.27 10.83 -2.10
C TRP A 209 11.86 11.36 -2.36
N ASN A 210 10.87 10.53 -2.06
CA ASN A 210 9.46 10.86 -2.07
C ASN A 210 8.92 10.68 -0.65
N ARG A 211 8.14 11.66 -0.17
CA ARG A 211 7.46 11.59 1.13
C ARG A 211 6.00 11.24 0.91
N LEU A 212 5.57 10.10 1.42
CA LEU A 212 4.19 9.65 1.39
C LEU A 212 3.57 9.83 2.77
N THR A 213 2.41 10.49 2.85
CA THR A 213 1.60 10.56 4.06
C THR A 213 0.24 9.94 3.78
N ILE A 214 -0.16 8.99 4.62
CA ILE A 214 -1.48 8.36 4.59
C ILE A 214 -2.10 8.56 5.97
N ILE A 215 -3.31 9.10 5.99
CA ILE A 215 -4.14 9.17 7.19
C ILE A 215 -5.41 8.40 6.92
N ARG A 216 -5.67 7.42 7.78
CA ARG A 216 -6.89 6.64 7.78
C ARG A 216 -7.65 6.93 9.07
N THR A 217 -8.94 7.20 8.93
CA THR A 217 -9.89 7.33 10.03
C THR A 217 -11.07 6.41 9.71
N ARG A 218 -11.11 5.26 10.37
CA ARG A 218 -12.07 4.16 10.12
C ARG A 218 -12.06 3.68 8.65
N SER A 219 -13.09 3.99 7.89
CA SER A 219 -13.23 3.63 6.48
C SER A 219 -12.68 4.71 5.55
N PHE A 220 -12.53 5.94 6.02
CA PHE A 220 -12.05 7.07 5.21
C PHE A 220 -10.52 7.13 5.22
N VAL A 221 -9.95 7.51 4.08
CA VAL A 221 -8.52 7.70 3.89
C VAL A 221 -8.29 8.96 3.09
N TRP A 222 -7.27 9.71 3.48
CA TRP A 222 -6.59 10.63 2.58
C TRP A 222 -5.11 10.30 2.49
N MET A 223 -4.54 10.60 1.32
CA MET A 223 -3.15 10.34 0.99
C MET A 223 -2.54 11.55 0.28
N GLN A 224 -1.29 11.87 0.61
CA GLN A 224 -0.49 12.88 -0.07
C GLN A 224 0.86 12.31 -0.46
N LEU A 225 1.23 12.51 -1.73
CA LEU A 225 2.57 12.24 -2.21
C LEU A 225 3.31 13.57 -2.38
N ASN A 226 4.48 13.67 -1.75
CA ASN A 226 5.32 14.87 -1.73
C ASN A 226 4.50 16.10 -1.29
N ASN A 227 4.65 17.21 -2.02
CA ASN A 227 3.85 18.41 -1.83
C ASN A 227 2.67 18.47 -2.83
N GLY A 228 2.25 17.31 -3.36
CA GLY A 228 1.17 17.18 -4.31
C GLY A 228 -0.21 17.30 -3.68
N GLN A 229 -1.24 17.09 -4.49
CA GLN A 229 -2.62 17.15 -3.99
C GLN A 229 -2.96 15.96 -3.10
N HIS A 230 -3.79 16.23 -2.09
CA HIS A 230 -4.44 15.20 -1.31
C HIS A 230 -5.40 14.42 -2.21
N THR A 231 -5.36 13.09 -2.10
CA THR A 231 -6.30 12.19 -2.74
C THR A 231 -7.02 11.39 -1.68
N GLU A 232 -8.31 11.17 -1.86
CA GLU A 232 -9.19 10.62 -0.84
C GLU A 232 -9.91 9.38 -1.35
N GLY A 233 -10.36 8.55 -0.41
CA GLY A 233 -11.24 7.44 -0.71
C GLY A 233 -11.74 6.76 0.55
N MET A 234 -12.58 5.75 0.34
CA MET A 234 -13.18 4.98 1.43
C MET A 234 -13.21 3.50 1.11
N SER A 235 -13.19 2.64 2.13
CA SER A 235 -13.55 1.24 1.96
C SER A 235 -15.03 1.12 1.62
N GLN A 236 -15.41 0.12 0.80
CA GLN A 236 -16.82 -0.08 0.47
C GLN A 236 -17.60 -0.34 1.77
N ILE A 237 -18.79 0.24 1.92
CA ILE A 237 -19.75 -0.19 2.94
C ILE A 237 -20.59 -1.25 2.24
N ARG A 238 -20.54 -2.54 2.65
CA ARG A 238 -21.59 -3.47 2.23
C ARG A 238 -22.92 -2.91 2.72
N PRO A 239 -23.86 -2.53 1.83
CA PRO A 239 -25.21 -2.29 2.28
C PRO A 239 -25.70 -3.64 2.80
N VAL A 240 -25.89 -3.76 4.11
CA VAL A 240 -26.75 -4.82 4.62
C VAL A 240 -28.11 -4.51 3.98
N ALA A 241 -28.47 -5.26 2.94
CA ALA A 241 -29.78 -5.18 2.32
C ALA A 241 -30.80 -5.71 3.34
N GLY A 242 -31.10 -4.89 4.34
CA GLY A 242 -32.21 -5.06 5.26
C GLY A 242 -33.47 -4.91 4.44
N ARG A 243 -33.95 -6.03 3.90
CA ARG A 243 -35.24 -6.10 3.21
C ARG A 243 -36.32 -5.86 4.28
N LEU A 244 -36.73 -4.60 4.46
CA LEU A 244 -37.91 -4.27 5.24
C LEU A 244 -39.13 -4.92 4.55
N ARG A 245 -39.54 -6.09 5.06
CA ARG A 245 -40.86 -6.65 4.75
C ARG A 245 -41.88 -5.91 5.62
N LEU A 246 -42.55 -4.93 5.05
CA LEU A 246 -43.81 -4.44 5.60
C LEU A 246 -44.85 -5.55 5.40
N VAL A 247 -45.17 -6.27 6.48
CA VAL A 247 -46.31 -7.18 6.55
C VAL A 247 -47.48 -6.35 7.08
N TRP A 248 -48.47 -6.10 6.23
CA TRP A 248 -49.75 -5.58 6.66
C TRP A 248 -50.62 -6.77 7.08
N TYR A 249 -51.07 -6.80 8.34
CA TYR A 249 -52.16 -7.66 8.76
C TYR A 249 -53.47 -6.87 8.57
N PHE A 250 -54.41 -7.44 7.83
CA PHE A 250 -55.81 -7.01 7.84
C PHE A 250 -56.52 -7.62 9.05
#